data_AF-A0A1X6Z694-F1
#
_entry.id   AF-A0A1X6Z694-F1
#
_cell.length_a   1.000
_cell.length_b   1.000
_cell.length_c   1.000
_cell.angle_alpha   90.00
_cell.angle_beta   90.00
_cell.angle_gamma   90.00
#
_symmetry.space_group_name_H-M   'P 1'
#
loop_
_entity.id
_entity.type
_entity.pdbx_description
1 polymer ?
#
loop_
_entity_poly.entity_id
_entity_poly.type
_entity_poly.pdbx_seq_one_letter_code
_entity_poly.pdbx_strand_id
1 'polypeptide(L)'
;MYRVSPSFESRLNRIEFCNRRLSKGVEHYVLDDGLIVAMPRRRPSTALAFLIVLLLPLVTALGAKSFLLARFDAVAFEELLSRFEAMGETGKALLWLMQPEPLTAALSQVLTGLLG
;
A
#
# COMPACT_ATOMS: atom_id res chain seq x y z
N MET A 1 -6.65 8.05 45.58
CA MET A 1 -6.21 7.88 44.18
C MET A 1 -4.72 8.22 44.14
N TYR A 2 -3.82 7.23 44.11
CA TYR A 2 -2.38 7.49 44.11
C TYR A 2 -1.98 8.06 42.74
N ARG A 3 -1.50 9.31 42.69
CA ARG A 3 -0.86 9.86 41.50
C ARG A 3 0.57 9.34 41.46
N VAL A 4 0.81 8.43 40.55
CA VAL A 4 2.15 7.95 40.22
C VAL A 4 2.86 9.04 39.40
N SER A 5 4.16 9.21 39.59
CA SER A 5 4.90 10.21 38.80
C SER A 5 4.90 9.82 37.31
N PRO A 6 4.80 10.78 36.38
CA PRO A 6 4.89 10.50 34.93
C PRO A 6 6.16 9.73 34.53
N SER A 7 7.25 9.94 35.28
CA SER A 7 8.52 9.23 35.10
C SER A 7 8.43 7.74 35.45
N PHE A 8 7.65 7.38 36.48
CA PHE A 8 7.46 5.99 36.87
C PHE A 8 6.57 5.28 35.85
N GLU A 9 5.48 5.91 35.41
CA GLU A 9 4.57 5.34 34.42
C GLU A 9 5.28 5.08 33.08
N SER A 10 6.15 6.00 32.65
CA SER A 10 6.99 5.81 31.46
C SER A 10 7.93 4.60 31.58
N ARG A 11 8.51 4.37 32.76
CA ARG A 11 9.37 3.20 33.02
C ARG A 11 8.57 1.92 33.01
N LEU A 12 7.39 1.92 33.62
CA LEU A 12 6.49 0.77 33.65
C LEU A 12 6.09 0.36 32.22
N ASN A 13 5.64 1.32 31.42
CA ASN A 13 5.28 1.12 30.02
C ASN A 13 6.44 0.57 29.18
N ARG A 14 7.67 1.04 29.44
CA ARG A 14 8.87 0.54 28.76
C ARG A 14 9.15 -0.93 29.10
N ILE A 15 9.05 -1.31 30.38
CA ILE A 15 9.25 -2.69 30.83
C ILE A 15 8.19 -3.60 30.20
N GLU A 16 6.91 -3.20 30.26
CA GLU A 16 5.82 -3.96 29.68
C GLU A 16 5.99 -4.13 28.15
N PHE A 17 6.40 -3.06 27.47
CA PHE A 17 6.69 -3.11 26.04
C PHE A 17 7.84 -4.08 25.71
N CYS A 18 8.93 -4.05 26.49
CA CYS A 18 10.04 -4.98 26.34
C CYS A 18 9.60 -6.44 26.57
N ASN A 19 8.88 -6.71 27.65
CA ASN A 19 8.37 -8.04 27.97
C ASN A 19 7.42 -8.56 26.89
N ARG A 20 6.50 -7.71 26.40
CA ARG A 20 5.58 -8.07 25.30
C ARG A 20 6.30 -8.36 23.98
N ARG A 21 7.47 -7.76 23.75
CA ARG A 21 8.29 -8.06 22.57
C ARG A 21 9.07 -9.34 22.73
N LEU A 22 9.65 -9.58 23.91
CA LEU A 22 10.36 -10.82 24.23
C LEU A 22 9.40 -12.04 24.20
N SER A 23 8.15 -11.89 24.66
CA SER A 23 7.17 -12.99 24.62
C SER A 23 6.78 -13.45 23.20
N LYS A 24 7.00 -12.61 22.17
CA LYS A 24 6.74 -12.95 20.76
C LYS A 24 7.89 -13.70 20.08
N GLY A 25 9.00 -13.90 20.80
CA GLY A 25 10.21 -14.57 20.33
C GLY A 25 11.46 -13.83 20.76
N VAL A 26 12.48 -14.59 21.15
CA VAL A 26 13.78 -14.09 21.62
C VAL A 26 14.88 -14.67 20.74
N GLU A 27 15.88 -13.86 20.44
CA GLU A 27 17.16 -14.28 19.89
C GLU A 27 18.24 -14.02 20.96
N HIS A 28 19.08 -15.02 21.20
CA HIS A 28 20.16 -14.94 22.17
C HIS A 28 21.45 -14.58 21.43
N TYR A 29 22.13 -13.55 21.93
CA TYR A 29 23.44 -13.13 21.46
C TYR A 29 24.45 -13.32 22.58
N VAL A 30 25.60 -13.90 22.24
CA VAL A 30 26.75 -13.95 23.15
C VAL A 30 27.62 -12.75 22.82
N LEU A 31 27.83 -11.88 23.80
CA LEU A 31 28.78 -10.78 23.68
C LEU A 31 30.22 -11.29 23.88
N ASP A 32 31.19 -10.47 23.47
CA ASP A 32 32.62 -10.79 23.57
C ASP A 32 33.11 -11.02 25.01
N ASP A 33 32.35 -10.52 26.00
CA ASP A 33 32.57 -10.72 27.43
C ASP A 33 31.97 -12.04 27.98
N GLY A 34 31.32 -12.83 27.12
CA GLY A 34 30.63 -14.07 27.48
C GLY A 34 29.22 -13.85 28.04
N LEU A 35 28.70 -12.62 28.04
CA LEU A 35 27.35 -12.34 28.51
C LEU A 35 26.30 -12.76 27.46
N ILE A 36 25.29 -13.51 27.89
CA ILE A 36 24.16 -13.88 27.03
C ILE A 36 23.08 -12.81 27.15
N VAL A 37 22.85 -12.07 26.06
CA VAL A 37 21.81 -11.03 25.98
C VAL A 37 20.62 -11.54 25.19
N ALA A 38 19.43 -11.44 25.79
CA ALA A 38 18.16 -11.76 25.15
C ALA A 38 17.62 -10.52 24.42
N MET A 39 17.56 -10.56 23.08
CA MET A 39 16.96 -9.51 22.28
C MET A 39 15.63 -9.97 21.66
N PRO A 40 14.63 -9.10 21.53
CA PRO A 40 13.37 -9.47 20.90
C PRO A 40 13.58 -9.74 19.41
N ARG A 41 13.09 -10.88 18.93
CA ARG A 41 13.20 -11.26 17.52
C ARG A 41 12.47 -10.25 16.64
N ARG A 42 13.19 -9.61 15.72
CA ARG A 42 12.60 -8.70 14.74
C ARG A 42 11.88 -9.53 13.68
N ARG A 43 10.55 -9.67 13.80
CA ARG A 43 9.74 -10.23 12.71
C ARG A 43 9.62 -9.18 11.60
N PRO A 44 9.90 -9.53 10.33
CA PRO A 44 9.58 -8.63 9.23
C PRO A 44 8.08 -8.34 9.24
N SER A 45 7.72 -7.08 9.02
CA SER A 45 6.32 -6.65 8.90
C SER A 45 5.72 -7.24 7.61
N THR A 46 5.19 -8.46 7.69
CA THR A 46 4.52 -9.12 6.57
C THR A 46 3.26 -8.38 6.15
N ALA A 47 2.63 -7.64 7.08
CA ALA A 47 1.44 -6.85 6.81
C ALA A 47 1.68 -5.74 5.78
N LEU A 48 2.81 -5.04 5.86
CA LEU A 48 3.14 -3.98 4.90
C LEU A 48 3.46 -4.56 3.52
N ALA A 49 4.21 -5.66 3.48
CA ALA A 49 4.52 -6.36 2.23
C ALA A 49 3.23 -6.86 1.54
N PHE A 50 2.31 -7.45 2.30
CA PHE A 50 1.02 -7.91 1.78
C PHE A 50 0.18 -6.74 1.24
N LEU A 51 0.12 -5.62 1.98
CA LEU A 51 -0.61 -4.43 1.54
C LEU A 51 -0.02 -3.86 0.25
N ILE A 52 1.31 -3.82 0.11
CA ILE A 52 1.97 -3.37 -1.13
C ILE A 52 1.63 -4.30 -2.29
N VAL A 53 1.76 -5.62 -2.11
CA VAL A 53 1.46 -6.59 -3.17
C VAL A 53 -0.01 -6.52 -3.61
N LEU A 54 -0.93 -6.25 -2.69
CA LEU A 54 -2.36 -6.12 -2.97
C LEU A 54 -2.70 -4.80 -3.68
N LEU A 55 -2.18 -3.67 -3.19
CA LEU A 55 -2.57 -2.35 -3.69
C LEU A 55 -1.79 -1.91 -4.92
N LEU A 56 -0.54 -2.32 -5.08
CA LEU A 56 0.30 -1.91 -6.21
C LEU A 56 -0.35 -2.17 -7.59
N PRO A 57 -0.88 -3.38 -7.92
CA PRO A 57 -1.51 -3.61 -9.21
C PRO A 57 -2.78 -2.78 -9.42
N LEU A 58 -3.53 -2.51 -8.35
CA LEU A 58 -4.74 -1.69 -8.41
C LEU A 58 -4.39 -0.23 -8.75
N VAL A 59 -3.39 0.32 -8.05
CA VAL A 59 -2.93 1.69 -8.26
C VAL A 59 -2.29 1.85 -9.65
N THR A 60 -1.52 0.87 -10.12
CA THR A 60 -0.93 0.93 -11.47
C THR A 60 -1.99 0.84 -12.55
N ALA A 61 -3.02 -0.02 -12.40
CA ALA A 61 -4.12 -0.11 -13.35
C ALA A 61 -4.93 1.19 -13.42
N LEU A 62 -5.29 1.77 -12.27
CA LEU A 62 -5.99 3.06 -12.20
C LEU A 62 -5.15 4.20 -12.77
N GLY A 63 -3.85 4.24 -12.44
CA GLY A 63 -2.92 5.24 -12.95
C GLY A 63 -2.77 5.15 -14.47
N ALA A 64 -2.57 3.94 -15.01
CA ALA A 64 -2.47 3.71 -16.45
C ALA A 64 -3.76 4.13 -17.17
N LYS A 65 -4.93 3.73 -16.66
CA LYS A 65 -6.23 4.09 -17.25
C LYS A 65 -6.44 5.62 -17.24
N SER A 66 -6.15 6.28 -16.13
CA SER A 66 -6.29 7.73 -15.98
C SER A 66 -5.31 8.49 -16.88
N PHE A 67 -4.09 7.98 -17.05
CA PHE A 67 -3.09 8.54 -17.97
C PHE A 67 -3.53 8.43 -19.43
N LEU A 68 -4.06 7.27 -19.84
CA LEU A 68 -4.61 7.11 -21.18
C LEU A 68 -5.75 8.12 -21.41
N LEU A 69 -6.66 8.25 -20.45
CA LEU A 69 -7.80 9.15 -20.55
C LEU A 69 -7.38 10.64 -20.56
N ALA A 70 -6.30 11.00 -19.87
CA ALA A 70 -5.73 12.35 -19.91
C ALA A 70 -5.01 12.65 -21.24
N ARG A 71 -4.47 11.63 -21.92
CA ARG A 71 -3.69 11.80 -23.17
C ARG A 71 -4.55 11.73 -24.44
N PHE A 72 -5.60 10.92 -24.44
CA PHE A 72 -6.54 10.82 -25.55
C PHE A 72 -7.54 11.96 -25.53
N ASP A 73 -7.80 12.55 -26.69
CA ASP A 73 -8.95 13.44 -26.89
C ASP A 73 -10.25 12.62 -26.87
N ALA A 74 -11.38 13.24 -26.53
CA ALA A 74 -12.67 12.57 -26.36
C ALA A 74 -13.07 11.77 -27.61
N VAL A 75 -12.79 12.31 -28.81
CA VAL A 75 -13.07 11.66 -30.10
C VAL A 75 -12.20 10.43 -30.32
N ALA A 76 -10.91 10.51 -29.99
CA ALA A 76 -9.98 9.40 -30.14
C ALA A 76 -10.28 8.25 -29.15
N PHE A 77 -10.82 8.58 -27.98
CA PHE A 77 -11.22 7.59 -26.98
C PHE A 77 -12.46 6.80 -27.41
N GLU A 78 -13.48 7.46 -27.96
CA GLU A 78 -14.66 6.81 -28.54
C GLU A 78 -14.29 5.90 -29.72
N GLU A 79 -13.37 6.33 -30.59
CA GLU A 79 -12.86 5.49 -31.67
C GLU A 79 -12.11 4.25 -31.15
N LEU A 80 -11.41 4.38 -30.02
CA LEU A 80 -10.76 3.25 -29.34
C LEU A 80 -11.77 2.25 -28.75
N LEU A 81 -12.86 2.75 -28.15
CA LEU A 81 -13.93 1.91 -27.61
C LEU A 81 -14.63 1.12 -28.73
N SER A 82 -14.94 1.76 -29.86
CA SER A 82 -15.52 1.07 -31.02
C SER A 82 -14.59 0.00 -31.61
N ARG A 83 -13.26 0.22 -31.60
CA ARG A 83 -12.27 -0.80 -32.01
C ARG A 83 -12.23 -1.97 -31.03
N PHE A 84 -12.43 -1.74 -29.74
CA PHE A 84 -12.55 -2.84 -28.76
C PHE A 84 -13.85 -3.62 -28.96
N GLU A 85 -14.95 -2.99 -29.29
CA GLU A 85 -16.20 -3.69 -29.61
C GLU A 85 -16.04 -4.63 -30.83
N ALA A 86 -15.24 -4.21 -31.82
CA ALA A 86 -14.91 -5.01 -32.99
C ALA A 86 -14.01 -6.24 -32.72
N MET A 87 -13.31 -6.30 -31.57
CA MET A 87 -12.41 -7.43 -31.21
C MET A 87 -13.12 -8.64 -30.60
N GLY A 88 -14.46 -8.65 -30.50
CA GLY A 88 -15.22 -9.79 -29.99
C GLY A 88 -15.14 -9.96 -28.47
N GLU A 89 -15.00 -11.19 -27.95
CA GLU A 89 -15.12 -11.47 -26.51
C GLU A 89 -14.00 -10.82 -25.67
N THR A 90 -12.76 -10.82 -26.16
CA THR A 90 -11.63 -10.13 -25.51
C THR A 90 -11.82 -8.61 -25.53
N GLY A 91 -12.41 -8.11 -26.61
CA GLY A 91 -12.82 -6.74 -26.79
C GLY A 91 -13.84 -6.27 -25.75
N LYS A 92 -14.86 -7.08 -25.47
CA LYS A 92 -15.87 -6.80 -24.43
C LYS A 92 -15.27 -6.70 -23.03
N ALA A 93 -14.28 -7.53 -22.71
CA ALA A 93 -13.59 -7.47 -21.42
C ALA A 93 -12.78 -6.17 -21.27
N LEU A 94 -12.11 -5.74 -22.34
CA LEU A 94 -11.40 -4.46 -22.39
C LEU A 94 -12.36 -3.26 -22.32
N LEU A 95 -13.51 -3.34 -23.01
CA LEU A 95 -14.55 -2.32 -22.97
C LEU A 95 -15.12 -2.16 -21.57
N TRP A 96 -15.41 -3.27 -20.88
CA TRP A 96 -15.86 -3.27 -19.49
C TRP A 96 -14.81 -2.67 -18.55
N LEU A 97 -13.53 -3.03 -18.75
CA LEU A 97 -12.43 -2.49 -17.97
C LEU A 97 -12.23 -0.98 -18.20
N MET A 98 -12.52 -0.48 -19.41
CA MET A 98 -12.29 0.91 -19.82
C MET A 98 -13.44 1.86 -19.51
N GLN A 99 -14.59 1.37 -19.02
CA GLN A 99 -15.73 2.25 -18.67
C GLN A 99 -15.30 3.39 -17.74
N PRO A 100 -15.67 4.64 -18.03
CA PRO A 100 -15.21 5.80 -17.26
C PRO A 100 -15.82 5.78 -15.86
N GLU A 101 -15.07 5.25 -14.89
CA GLU A 101 -15.44 5.34 -13.49
C GLU A 101 -15.21 6.75 -12.97
N PRO A 102 -16.06 7.26 -12.05
CA PRO A 102 -15.93 8.61 -11.51
C PRO A 102 -14.56 8.88 -10.87
N LEU A 103 -13.94 7.85 -10.29
CA LEU A 103 -12.58 7.93 -9.73
C LEU A 103 -11.51 8.14 -10.82
N THR A 104 -11.64 7.44 -11.95
CA THR A 104 -10.71 7.55 -13.09
C THR A 104 -10.82 8.92 -13.75
N ALA A 105 -12.04 9.45 -13.87
CA ALA A 105 -12.29 10.79 -14.43
C ALA A 105 -11.74 11.92 -13.52
N ALA A 106 -11.81 11.76 -12.20
CA ALA A 106 -11.21 12.72 -11.28
C ALA A 106 -9.67 12.70 -11.35
N LEU A 107 -9.07 11.50 -11.44
CA LEU A 107 -7.62 11.34 -11.57
C LEU A 107 -7.10 11.84 -12.93
N SER A 108 -7.85 11.67 -14.02
CA SER A 108 -7.46 12.19 -15.32
C SER A 108 -7.40 13.71 -15.33
N GLN A 109 -8.36 14.41 -14.70
CA GLN A 109 -8.33 15.87 -14.59
C GLN A 109 -7.09 16.39 -13.85
N VAL A 110 -6.71 15.73 -12.75
CA VAL A 110 -5.47 16.06 -12.01
C VAL A 110 -4.24 15.82 -12.87
N LEU A 111 -4.19 14.71 -13.61
CA LEU A 111 -3.08 14.39 -14.50
C LEU A 111 -2.99 15.36 -15.68
N THR A 112 -4.11 15.75 -16.29
CA THR A 112 -4.15 16.74 -17.37
C THR A 112 -3.63 18.09 -16.89
N GLY A 113 -3.99 18.53 -15.69
CA GLY A 113 -3.45 19.77 -15.10
C GLY A 113 -1.98 19.69 -14.66
N LEU A 114 -1.40 18.50 -14.59
CA LEU A 114 0.02 18.28 -14.24
C LEU A 114 0.89 18.05 -15.47
N LEU A 115 0.32 17.50 -16.55
CA LEU A 115 0.96 17.23 -17.84
C LEU A 115 0.71 18.34 -18.88
N GLY A 116 -0.15 19.31 -18.57
CA GLY A 116 -0.49 20.49 -19.37
C GLY A 116 -0.09 21.78 -18.68
#